data_AF-A0A816EV93-F1
#
_entry.id   AF-A0A816EV93-F1
#
_cell.length_a   1.000
_cell.length_b   1.000
_cell.length_c   1.000
_cell.angle_alpha   90.00
_cell.angle_beta   90.00
_cell.angle_gamma   90.00
#
_symmetry.space_group_name_H-M   'P 1'
#
loop_
_entity.id
_entity.type
_entity.pdbx_description
1 polymer ?
#
loop_
_entity_poly.entity_id
_entity_poly.type
_entity_poly.pdbx_seq_one_letter_code
_entity_poly.pdbx_strand_id
1 'polypeptide(L)'
;PDIWNVTFRGSGGHGATPHFATDVTVLAAQFILSLQTIISRNVAPIDPAVISVGAIQSGAFGSLNVLPSEVRIGGIARSYTKEVRDTIEQRLRELAQGLAASFRCTTDVVFRRGRPPLINDAQATQKAIKAAGTLVGAENVDGNAAPIMNSEDFAEFLQRKPGAFIFMGNGNQSGELHSPTYNFNDEATIFGMGYWISLVQQELHK
;
A
#
# COMPACT_ATOMS: atom_id res chain seq x y z
N PRO A 1 1.95 2.76 4.81
CA PRO A 1 1.13 3.13 3.62
C PRO A 1 0.11 4.20 4.01
N ASP A 2 -0.44 4.92 3.04
CA ASP A 2 -1.62 5.75 3.29
C ASP A 2 -2.83 4.82 3.47
N ILE A 3 -3.72 5.16 4.40
CA ILE A 3 -4.90 4.37 4.73
C ILE A 3 -6.13 5.21 4.44
N TRP A 4 -7.11 4.64 3.74
CA TRP A 4 -8.36 5.33 3.44
C TRP A 4 -9.56 4.48 3.85
N ASN A 5 -10.62 5.15 4.26
CA ASN A 5 -11.92 4.57 4.58
C ASN A 5 -13.01 5.51 4.06
N VAL A 6 -14.00 4.95 3.38
CA VAL A 6 -15.19 5.64 2.91
C VAL A 6 -16.41 4.93 3.47
N THR A 7 -17.30 5.69 4.10
CA THR A 7 -18.60 5.19 4.55
C THR A 7 -19.69 5.87 3.77
N PHE A 8 -20.55 5.12 3.10
CA PHE A 8 -21.76 5.64 2.44
C PHE A 8 -22.98 5.31 3.26
N ARG A 9 -23.93 6.26 3.35
CA ARG A 9 -25.18 6.09 4.07
C ARG A 9 -26.38 6.50 3.22
N GLY A 10 -27.37 5.63 3.16
CA GLY A 10 -28.69 5.84 2.56
C GLY A 10 -29.80 5.45 3.54
N SER A 11 -31.02 5.29 3.06
CA SER A 11 -32.16 4.91 3.90
C SER A 11 -32.23 3.40 4.19
N GLY A 12 -31.68 2.56 3.31
CA GLY A 12 -32.01 1.13 3.29
C GLY A 12 -33.50 0.87 3.01
N GLY A 13 -33.93 -0.39 3.09
CA GLY A 13 -35.34 -0.75 2.93
C GLY A 13 -35.56 -2.22 2.57
N HIS A 14 -36.78 -2.54 2.11
CA HIS A 14 -37.15 -3.89 1.72
C HIS A 14 -36.74 -4.16 0.27
N GLY A 15 -36.08 -5.30 0.01
CA GLY A 15 -35.52 -5.66 -1.30
C GLY A 15 -36.57 -5.81 -2.42
N ALA A 16 -37.83 -6.10 -2.08
CA ALA A 16 -38.94 -6.16 -3.05
C ALA A 16 -39.54 -4.78 -3.40
N THR A 17 -39.19 -3.72 -2.68
CA THR A 17 -39.72 -2.36 -2.91
C THR A 17 -38.60 -1.31 -2.97
N PRO A 18 -37.60 -1.48 -3.86
CA PRO A 18 -36.40 -0.66 -3.88
C PRO A 18 -36.66 0.83 -4.19
N HIS A 19 -37.78 1.17 -4.82
CA HIS A 19 -38.15 2.56 -5.12
C HIS A 19 -38.49 3.41 -3.88
N PHE A 20 -38.74 2.79 -2.72
CA PHE A 20 -38.88 3.47 -1.43
C PHE A 20 -37.57 3.58 -0.64
N ALA A 21 -36.46 3.07 -1.19
CA ALA A 21 -35.18 2.95 -0.52
C ALA A 21 -34.06 3.63 -1.31
N THR A 22 -32.99 3.97 -0.60
CA THR A 22 -31.69 4.27 -1.20
C THR A 22 -30.76 3.09 -0.97
N ASP A 23 -30.32 2.48 -2.06
CA ASP A 23 -29.49 1.29 -2.05
C ASP A 23 -28.00 1.65 -2.09
N VAL A 24 -27.31 1.41 -0.98
CA VAL A 24 -25.87 1.66 -0.86
C VAL A 24 -25.02 0.56 -1.52
N THR A 25 -25.57 -0.60 -1.85
CA THR A 25 -24.82 -1.73 -2.43
C THR A 25 -24.45 -1.46 -3.89
N VAL A 26 -25.38 -0.92 -4.69
CA VAL A 26 -25.12 -0.52 -6.08
C VAL A 26 -24.12 0.63 -6.12
N LEU A 27 -24.26 1.61 -5.22
CA LEU A 27 -23.30 2.69 -5.05
C LEU A 27 -21.90 2.14 -4.75
N ALA A 28 -21.78 1.22 -3.80
CA ALA A 28 -20.50 0.60 -3.43
C ALA A 28 -19.80 -0.03 -4.64
N ALA A 29 -20.54 -0.79 -5.46
CA ALA A 29 -20.00 -1.39 -6.68
C ALA A 29 -19.48 -0.32 -7.66
N GLN A 30 -20.26 0.73 -7.90
CA GLN A 30 -19.85 1.85 -8.77
C GLN A 30 -18.64 2.59 -8.23
N PHE A 31 -18.55 2.79 -6.91
CA PHE A 31 -17.40 3.41 -6.28
C PHE A 31 -16.13 2.56 -6.46
N ILE A 32 -16.19 1.25 -6.21
CA ILE A 32 -15.04 0.35 -6.36
C ILE A 32 -14.51 0.34 -7.79
N LEU A 33 -15.39 0.32 -8.79
CA LEU A 33 -15.01 0.40 -10.19
C LEU A 33 -14.42 1.78 -10.54
N SER A 34 -15.04 2.85 -10.04
CA SER A 34 -14.59 4.22 -10.28
C SER A 34 -13.23 4.52 -9.65
N LEU A 35 -12.89 3.91 -8.50
CA LEU A 35 -11.58 4.04 -7.86
C LEU A 35 -10.43 3.70 -8.81
N GLN A 36 -10.63 2.75 -9.73
CA GLN A 36 -9.60 2.35 -10.69
C GLN A 36 -9.24 3.47 -11.68
N THR A 37 -10.14 4.45 -11.87
CA THR A 37 -9.90 5.62 -12.71
C THR A 37 -8.92 6.61 -12.08
N ILE A 38 -8.76 6.61 -10.75
CA ILE A 38 -7.81 7.49 -10.06
C ILE A 38 -6.41 7.24 -10.63
N ILE A 39 -5.94 6.01 -10.57
CA ILE A 39 -4.61 5.66 -11.08
C ILE A 39 -4.60 5.70 -12.60
N SER A 40 -5.55 5.00 -13.25
CA SER A 40 -5.46 4.82 -14.70
C SER A 40 -5.62 6.10 -15.50
N ARG A 41 -6.33 7.13 -15.00
CA ARG A 41 -6.65 8.37 -15.75
C ARG A 41 -6.13 9.66 -15.12
N ASN A 42 -5.70 9.67 -13.86
CA ASN A 42 -5.28 10.91 -13.18
C ASN A 42 -3.81 10.90 -12.72
N VAL A 43 -3.15 9.73 -12.73
CA VAL A 43 -1.71 9.62 -12.45
C VAL A 43 -0.96 9.45 -13.76
N ALA A 44 0.20 10.11 -13.90
CA ALA A 44 1.03 9.94 -15.09
C ALA A 44 1.46 8.46 -15.21
N PRO A 45 1.44 7.85 -16.41
CA PRO A 45 1.77 6.44 -16.57
C PRO A 45 3.19 6.05 -16.10
N ILE A 46 4.10 7.03 -16.00
CA ILE A 46 5.48 6.83 -15.52
C ILE A 46 5.60 6.88 -13.99
N ASP A 47 4.58 7.40 -13.30
CA ASP A 47 4.62 7.60 -11.86
C ASP A 47 4.03 6.37 -11.13
N PRO A 48 4.81 5.71 -10.26
CA PRO A 48 4.33 4.53 -9.55
C PRO A 48 3.24 4.89 -8.53
N ALA A 49 2.10 4.24 -8.66
CA ALA A 49 0.97 4.42 -7.77
C ALA A 49 0.11 3.16 -7.65
N VAL A 50 -0.41 2.93 -6.45
CA VAL A 50 -1.34 1.83 -6.16
C VAL A 50 -2.48 2.35 -5.29
N ILE A 51 -3.70 1.93 -5.61
CA ILE A 51 -4.84 2.01 -4.72
C ILE A 51 -5.48 0.63 -4.65
N SER A 52 -5.73 0.13 -3.45
CA SER A 52 -6.29 -1.22 -3.25
C SER A 52 -7.44 -1.16 -2.27
N VAL A 53 -8.52 -1.86 -2.59
CA VAL A 53 -9.63 -2.12 -1.67
C VAL A 53 -9.27 -3.34 -0.83
N GLY A 54 -9.14 -3.16 0.47
CA GLY A 54 -8.78 -4.23 1.40
C GLY A 54 -9.96 -4.76 2.21
N ALA A 55 -11.02 -3.97 2.37
CA ALA A 55 -12.19 -4.35 3.16
C ALA A 55 -13.47 -3.73 2.58
N ILE A 56 -14.54 -4.51 2.58
CA ILE A 56 -15.90 -4.08 2.24
C ILE A 56 -16.84 -4.73 3.26
N GLN A 57 -17.71 -3.93 3.88
CA GLN A 57 -18.70 -4.42 4.83
C GLN A 57 -20.04 -3.72 4.62
N SER A 58 -21.10 -4.50 4.38
CA SER A 58 -22.48 -4.05 4.27
C SER A 58 -23.45 -5.22 4.34
N GLY A 59 -24.68 -4.99 4.81
CA GLY A 59 -25.73 -5.99 4.88
C GLY A 59 -25.41 -7.18 5.79
N ALA A 60 -26.28 -8.20 5.75
CA ALA A 60 -26.11 -9.44 6.49
C ALA A 60 -26.68 -10.62 5.69
N PHE A 61 -25.95 -11.74 5.64
CA PHE A 61 -26.41 -12.95 4.94
C PHE A 61 -27.69 -13.56 5.54
N GLY A 62 -27.98 -13.29 6.81
CA GLY A 62 -29.25 -13.69 7.45
C GLY A 62 -30.46 -12.84 7.01
N SER A 63 -30.29 -11.82 6.18
CA SER A 63 -31.37 -10.89 5.79
C SER A 63 -31.21 -10.43 4.34
N LEU A 64 -31.20 -11.38 3.41
CA LEU A 64 -31.00 -11.13 1.97
C LEU A 64 -32.12 -10.31 1.31
N ASN A 65 -33.28 -10.18 1.98
CA ASN A 65 -34.41 -9.37 1.53
C ASN A 65 -34.34 -7.92 2.04
N VAL A 66 -33.23 -7.49 2.65
CA VAL A 66 -33.05 -6.14 3.20
C VAL A 66 -31.93 -5.41 2.44
N LEU A 67 -32.25 -4.22 1.94
CA LEU A 67 -31.26 -3.28 1.40
C LEU A 67 -30.58 -2.56 2.58
N PRO A 68 -29.25 -2.67 2.73
CA PRO A 68 -28.55 -2.02 3.83
C PRO A 68 -28.59 -0.50 3.71
N SER A 69 -28.59 0.19 4.85
CA SER A 69 -28.53 1.65 4.92
C SER A 69 -27.10 2.19 4.96
N GLU A 70 -26.09 1.34 5.22
CA GLU A 70 -24.69 1.73 5.31
C GLU A 70 -23.77 0.71 4.63
N VAL A 71 -22.69 1.20 4.01
CA VAL A 71 -21.56 0.40 3.54
C VAL A 71 -20.26 1.09 3.90
N ARG A 72 -19.30 0.31 4.40
CA ARG A 72 -17.94 0.76 4.73
C ARG A 72 -16.96 0.08 3.79
N ILE A 73 -16.14 0.89 3.14
CA ILE A 73 -15.13 0.44 2.17
C ILE A 73 -13.80 1.04 2.60
N GLY A 74 -12.79 0.21 2.76
CA GLY A 74 -11.49 0.64 3.24
C GLY A 74 -10.35 -0.02 2.49
N GLY A 75 -9.19 0.61 2.54
CA GLY A 75 -8.04 0.13 1.81
C GLY A 75 -6.79 0.95 2.03
N ILE A 76 -5.81 0.73 1.16
CA ILE A 76 -4.54 1.45 1.15
C ILE A 76 -4.31 2.19 -0.15
N ALA A 77 -3.49 3.23 -0.08
CA ALA A 77 -2.89 3.87 -1.24
C ALA A 77 -1.37 3.96 -1.06
N ARG A 78 -0.66 3.97 -2.19
CA ARG A 78 0.80 4.06 -2.24
C ARG A 78 1.24 4.90 -3.43
N SER A 79 2.27 5.71 -3.21
CA SER A 79 2.97 6.48 -4.23
C SER A 79 4.35 6.86 -3.73
N TYR A 80 5.28 7.16 -4.65
CA TYR A 80 6.59 7.68 -4.28
C TYR A 80 6.62 9.19 -4.11
N THR A 81 5.79 9.93 -4.82
CA THR A 81 5.81 11.39 -4.79
C THR A 81 4.63 11.97 -4.01
N LYS A 82 4.84 13.19 -3.50
CA LYS A 82 3.81 13.94 -2.77
C LYS A 82 2.67 14.31 -3.71
N GLU A 83 2.97 14.67 -4.95
CA GLU A 83 2.04 15.15 -5.96
C GLU A 83 1.04 14.05 -6.35
N VAL A 84 1.54 12.82 -6.54
CA VAL A 84 0.70 11.64 -6.79
C VAL A 84 -0.15 11.32 -5.56
N ARG A 85 0.41 11.47 -4.35
CA ARG A 85 -0.33 11.26 -3.09
C ARG A 85 -1.50 12.24 -2.96
N ASP A 86 -1.23 13.51 -3.24
CA ASP A 86 -2.24 14.59 -3.23
C ASP A 86 -3.35 14.28 -4.24
N THR A 87 -2.97 13.85 -5.45
CA THR A 87 -3.92 13.47 -6.50
C THR A 87 -4.81 12.31 -6.06
N ILE A 88 -4.26 11.26 -5.46
CA ILE A 88 -5.05 10.11 -4.98
C ILE A 88 -6.04 10.54 -3.91
N GLU A 89 -5.59 11.29 -2.90
CA GLU A 89 -6.46 11.75 -1.82
C GLU A 89 -7.60 12.63 -2.34
N GLN A 90 -7.27 13.59 -3.21
CA GLN A 90 -8.27 14.50 -3.79
C GLN A 90 -9.30 13.73 -4.62
N ARG A 91 -8.86 12.91 -5.58
CA ARG A 91 -9.76 12.18 -6.49
C ARG A 91 -10.62 11.16 -5.75
N LEU A 92 -10.09 10.54 -4.69
CA LEU A 92 -10.88 9.64 -3.84
C LEU A 92 -12.04 10.38 -3.17
N ARG A 93 -11.79 11.57 -2.62
CA ARG A 93 -12.83 12.41 -1.99
C ARG A 93 -13.86 12.86 -3.01
N GLU A 94 -13.43 13.36 -4.16
CA GLU A 94 -14.31 13.83 -5.23
C GLU A 94 -15.22 12.72 -5.77
N LEU A 95 -14.66 11.52 -6.05
CA LEU A 95 -15.45 10.38 -6.51
C LEU A 95 -16.47 9.92 -5.46
N ALA A 96 -16.08 9.82 -4.19
CA ALA A 96 -16.99 9.44 -3.13
C ALA A 96 -18.14 10.45 -3.01
N GLN A 97 -17.84 11.76 -2.98
CA GLN A 97 -18.86 12.80 -2.86
C GLN A 97 -19.79 12.84 -4.08
N GLY A 98 -19.25 12.76 -5.29
CA GLY A 98 -20.03 12.78 -6.54
C GLY A 98 -20.97 11.58 -6.66
N LEU A 99 -20.49 10.37 -6.29
CA LEU A 99 -21.32 9.17 -6.30
C LEU A 99 -22.37 9.22 -5.18
N ALA A 100 -22.01 9.67 -3.98
CA ALA A 100 -22.98 9.85 -2.90
C ALA A 100 -24.15 10.76 -3.34
N ALA A 101 -23.85 11.93 -3.91
CA ALA A 101 -24.87 12.85 -4.42
C ALA A 101 -25.73 12.21 -5.53
N SER A 102 -25.11 11.54 -6.51
CA SER A 102 -25.82 10.92 -7.65
C SER A 102 -26.79 9.82 -7.21
N PHE A 103 -26.49 9.14 -6.11
CA PHE A 103 -27.32 8.07 -5.55
C PHE A 103 -28.23 8.53 -4.41
N ARG A 104 -28.25 9.83 -4.06
CA ARG A 104 -28.99 10.39 -2.91
C ARG A 104 -28.55 9.80 -1.56
N CYS A 105 -27.27 9.47 -1.46
CA CYS A 105 -26.58 9.06 -0.24
C CYS A 105 -25.78 10.22 0.37
N THR A 106 -25.34 10.02 1.61
CA THR A 106 -24.27 10.81 2.22
C THR A 106 -22.99 9.99 2.27
N THR A 107 -21.85 10.65 2.44
CA THR A 107 -20.55 9.98 2.56
C THR A 107 -19.68 10.62 3.64
N ASP A 108 -18.90 9.80 4.32
CA ASP A 108 -17.79 10.21 5.16
C ASP A 108 -16.50 9.61 4.60
N VAL A 109 -15.49 10.45 4.40
CA VAL A 109 -14.22 10.06 3.78
C VAL A 109 -13.06 10.39 4.71
N VAL A 110 -12.40 9.34 5.19
CA VAL A 110 -11.20 9.42 6.01
C VAL A 110 -10.01 8.99 5.15
N PHE A 111 -9.04 9.89 4.96
CA PHE A 111 -7.76 9.58 4.37
C PHE A 111 -6.66 9.94 5.37
N ARG A 112 -5.87 8.95 5.79
CA ARG A 112 -4.76 9.11 6.73
C ARG A 112 -3.47 8.89 5.99
N ARG A 113 -2.70 9.95 5.83
CA ARG A 113 -1.37 9.87 5.22
C ARG A 113 -0.45 9.08 6.13
N GLY A 114 0.21 8.08 5.55
CA GLY A 114 1.26 7.32 6.17
C GLY A 114 2.63 7.95 5.90
N ARG A 115 3.64 7.10 6.09
CA ARG A 115 5.05 7.46 6.03
C ARG A 115 5.50 7.95 4.64
N PRO A 116 6.58 8.74 4.57
CA PRO A 116 7.24 9.05 3.30
C PRO A 116 7.76 7.76 2.63
N PRO A 117 8.08 7.80 1.32
CA PRO A 117 8.82 6.72 0.69
C PRO A 117 10.16 6.48 1.39
N LEU A 118 10.59 5.22 1.45
CA LEU A 118 11.95 4.89 1.84
C LEU A 118 12.86 5.17 0.64
N ILE A 119 13.73 6.17 0.78
CA ILE A 119 14.71 6.53 -0.23
C ILE A 119 16.08 6.34 0.39
N ASN A 120 16.86 5.40 -0.16
CA ASN A 120 18.23 5.19 0.28
C ASN A 120 19.11 6.37 -0.15
N ASP A 121 20.03 6.75 0.72
CA ASP A 121 21.10 7.67 0.35
C ASP A 121 22.09 6.99 -0.60
N ALA A 122 22.54 7.71 -1.63
CA ALA A 122 23.40 7.15 -2.67
C ALA A 122 24.76 6.68 -2.12
N GLN A 123 25.38 7.44 -1.21
CA GLN A 123 26.68 7.05 -0.64
C GLN A 123 26.54 5.88 0.33
N ALA A 124 25.51 5.90 1.18
CA ALA A 124 25.21 4.78 2.08
C ALA A 124 24.91 3.49 1.28
N THR A 125 24.21 3.62 0.15
CA THR A 125 23.92 2.49 -0.75
C THR A 125 25.20 1.89 -1.32
N GLN A 126 26.16 2.70 -1.76
CA GLN A 126 27.44 2.21 -2.27
C GLN A 126 28.23 1.44 -1.19
N LYS A 127 28.20 1.92 0.05
CA LYS A 127 28.81 1.22 1.19
C LYS A 127 28.14 -0.14 1.45
N ALA A 128 26.81 -0.18 1.43
CA ALA A 128 26.04 -1.40 1.57
C ALA A 128 26.35 -2.42 0.45
N ILE A 129 26.39 -1.96 -0.81
CA ILE A 129 26.74 -2.79 -1.97
C ILE A 129 28.14 -3.38 -1.80
N LYS A 130 29.13 -2.57 -1.42
CA LYS A 130 30.52 -3.02 -1.20
C LYS A 130 30.62 -4.05 -0.07
N ALA A 131 29.93 -3.81 1.04
CA ALA A 131 29.91 -4.72 2.18
C ALA A 131 29.30 -6.07 1.81
N ALA A 132 28.17 -6.07 1.10
CA ALA A 132 27.52 -7.27 0.60
C ALA A 132 28.40 -8.00 -0.43
N GLY A 133 28.96 -7.29 -1.42
CA GLY A 133 29.77 -7.87 -2.48
C GLY A 133 31.06 -8.51 -1.97
N THR A 134 31.62 -8.00 -0.87
CA THR A 134 32.78 -8.63 -0.20
C THR A 134 32.44 -10.00 0.39
N LEU A 135 31.19 -10.18 0.83
CA LEU A 135 30.73 -11.41 1.48
C LEU A 135 30.29 -12.46 0.47
N VAL A 136 29.49 -12.06 -0.52
CA VAL A 136 28.80 -13.00 -1.43
C VAL A 136 29.30 -12.95 -2.87
N GLY A 137 30.29 -12.11 -3.20
CA GLY A 137 30.70 -11.84 -4.58
C GLY A 137 29.84 -10.75 -5.22
N ALA A 138 30.45 -9.93 -6.08
CA ALA A 138 29.78 -8.78 -6.70
C ALA A 138 28.66 -9.21 -7.66
N GLU A 139 28.79 -10.37 -8.29
CA GLU A 139 27.82 -10.98 -9.18
C GLU A 139 26.52 -11.40 -8.48
N ASN A 140 26.55 -11.55 -7.14
CA ASN A 140 25.40 -11.91 -6.33
C ASN A 140 24.74 -10.70 -5.65
N VAL A 141 25.13 -9.48 -6.03
CA VAL A 141 24.57 -8.22 -5.50
C VAL A 141 23.99 -7.39 -6.64
N ASP A 142 22.67 -7.23 -6.63
CA ASP A 142 22.00 -6.25 -7.50
C ASP A 142 21.94 -4.88 -6.81
N GLY A 143 22.89 -4.02 -7.16
CA GLY A 143 22.95 -2.64 -6.65
C GLY A 143 21.92 -1.70 -7.28
N ASN A 144 21.15 -2.16 -8.28
CA ASN A 144 20.15 -1.38 -9.00
C ASN A 144 18.80 -2.11 -9.05
N ALA A 145 18.48 -2.83 -7.97
CA ALA A 145 17.21 -3.53 -7.83
C ALA A 145 16.02 -2.57 -8.04
N ALA A 146 15.01 -3.05 -8.76
CA ALA A 146 13.82 -2.26 -9.04
C ALA A 146 13.12 -1.83 -7.73
N PRO A 147 12.65 -0.57 -7.64
CA PRO A 147 11.88 -0.11 -6.49
C PRO A 147 10.62 -0.95 -6.30
N ILE A 148 10.33 -1.34 -5.06
CA ILE A 148 9.11 -2.08 -4.72
C ILE A 148 8.11 -1.18 -3.98
N MET A 149 6.83 -1.44 -4.18
CA MET A 149 5.75 -0.62 -3.58
C MET A 149 5.48 -0.96 -2.11
N ASN A 150 6.34 -1.69 -1.41
CA ASN A 150 6.18 -1.94 0.03
C ASN A 150 6.35 -0.64 0.83
N SER A 151 5.91 -0.64 2.08
CA SER A 151 6.04 0.54 2.96
C SER A 151 6.79 0.07 4.18
N GLU A 152 7.84 0.80 4.51
CA GLU A 152 8.80 0.45 5.54
C GLU A 152 9.01 1.67 6.43
N ASP A 153 8.97 1.48 7.75
CA ASP A 153 9.07 2.59 8.69
C ASP A 153 10.50 3.05 8.97
N PHE A 154 11.49 2.27 8.52
CA PHE A 154 12.87 2.73 8.39
C PHE A 154 13.00 4.03 7.56
N ALA A 155 12.03 4.35 6.70
CA ALA A 155 11.95 5.64 6.02
C ALA A 155 12.04 6.84 6.98
N GLU A 156 11.49 6.73 8.20
CA GLU A 156 11.54 7.77 9.24
C GLU A 156 12.95 7.98 9.81
N PHE A 157 13.78 6.93 9.83
CA PHE A 157 15.20 7.05 10.18
C PHE A 157 15.95 7.78 9.06
N LEU A 158 15.66 7.44 7.80
CA LEU A 158 16.29 8.05 6.64
C LEU A 158 15.95 9.53 6.45
N GLN A 159 14.81 9.99 6.99
CA GLN A 159 14.53 11.44 7.07
C GLN A 159 15.52 12.21 7.96
N ARG A 160 16.20 11.53 8.88
CA ARG A 160 17.08 12.16 9.88
C ARG A 160 18.56 11.89 9.63
N LYS A 161 18.90 10.75 9.03
CA LYS A 161 20.29 10.33 8.78
C LYS A 161 20.43 9.63 7.44
N PRO A 162 21.50 9.89 6.68
CA PRO A 162 21.83 9.09 5.51
C PRO A 162 21.98 7.62 5.89
N GLY A 163 21.39 6.73 5.10
CA GLY A 163 21.40 5.30 5.35
C GLY A 163 20.89 4.52 4.14
N ALA A 164 21.01 3.20 4.24
CA ALA A 164 20.53 2.29 3.21
C ALA A 164 19.77 1.13 3.86
N PHE A 165 18.59 0.86 3.33
CA PHE A 165 17.82 -0.35 3.56
C PHE A 165 18.04 -1.29 2.39
N ILE A 166 18.46 -2.53 2.67
CA ILE A 166 18.73 -3.54 1.65
C ILE A 166 17.85 -4.75 1.86
N PHE A 167 17.61 -5.49 0.78
CA PHE A 167 16.97 -6.79 0.82
C PHE A 167 18.01 -7.89 0.74
N MET A 168 17.76 -8.97 1.47
CA MET A 168 18.51 -10.22 1.38
C MET A 168 17.58 -11.29 0.83
N GLY A 169 18.07 -12.11 -0.10
CA GLY A 169 17.30 -13.22 -0.66
C GLY A 169 16.95 -14.25 0.41
N ASN A 170 15.69 -14.74 0.39
CA ASN A 170 15.20 -15.80 1.29
C ASN A 170 15.08 -17.17 0.57
N GLY A 171 15.68 -17.31 -0.62
CA GLY A 171 15.50 -18.48 -1.49
C GLY A 171 14.14 -18.52 -2.19
N ASN A 172 13.89 -19.61 -2.92
CA ASN A 172 12.73 -19.81 -3.79
C ASN A 172 11.70 -20.83 -3.26
N GLN A 173 11.91 -21.32 -2.04
CA GLN A 173 11.07 -22.37 -1.42
C GLN A 173 10.01 -21.80 -0.46
N SER A 174 9.99 -20.48 -0.23
CA SER A 174 9.04 -19.78 0.64
C SER A 174 7.89 -19.16 -0.16
N GLY A 175 6.72 -19.02 0.45
CA GLY A 175 5.71 -18.07 0.01
C GLY A 175 6.15 -16.61 0.19
N GLU A 176 5.39 -15.69 -0.40
CA GLU A 176 5.58 -14.24 -0.27
C GLU A 176 5.33 -13.73 1.16
N LEU A 177 5.89 -12.56 1.49
CA LEU A 177 5.62 -11.88 2.75
C LEU A 177 4.10 -11.69 2.94
N HIS A 178 3.61 -11.97 4.16
CA HIS A 178 2.18 -12.00 4.54
C HIS A 178 1.35 -13.16 3.97
N SER A 179 1.95 -14.09 3.23
CA SER A 179 1.29 -15.35 2.88
C SER A 179 1.27 -16.31 4.07
N PRO A 180 0.21 -17.12 4.27
CA PRO A 180 0.22 -18.24 5.22
C PRO A 180 1.31 -19.29 4.95
N THR A 181 1.87 -19.29 3.74
CA THR A 181 2.94 -20.21 3.31
C THR A 181 4.34 -19.61 3.43
N TYR A 182 4.48 -18.43 4.04
CA TYR A 182 5.80 -17.83 4.27
C TYR A 182 6.62 -18.69 5.23
N ASN A 183 7.86 -19.00 4.84
CA ASN A 183 8.82 -19.74 5.64
C ASN A 183 10.21 -19.10 5.53
N PHE A 184 10.76 -18.61 6.64
CA PHE A 184 12.08 -18.02 6.64
C PHE A 184 13.15 -19.09 6.37
N ASN A 185 14.16 -18.78 5.57
CA ASN A 185 15.28 -19.68 5.33
C ASN A 185 16.34 -19.47 6.42
N ASP A 186 16.40 -20.37 7.41
CA ASP A 186 17.37 -20.31 8.50
C ASP A 186 18.83 -20.26 8.01
N GLU A 187 19.14 -20.93 6.90
CA GLU A 187 20.48 -20.91 6.29
C GLU A 187 20.85 -19.50 5.77
N ALA A 188 19.87 -18.63 5.51
CA ALA A 188 20.13 -17.26 5.09
C ALA A 188 20.70 -16.38 6.22
N THR A 189 20.54 -16.79 7.49
CA THR A 189 20.94 -16.01 8.67
C THR A 189 22.42 -15.66 8.67
N ILE A 190 23.29 -16.57 8.20
CA ILE A 190 24.74 -16.34 8.17
C ILE A 190 25.13 -15.18 7.25
N PHE A 191 24.36 -14.95 6.17
CA PHE A 191 24.62 -13.84 5.25
C PHE A 191 24.20 -12.51 5.86
N GLY A 192 23.08 -12.49 6.59
CA GLY A 192 22.64 -11.30 7.32
C GLY A 192 23.65 -10.87 8.39
N MET A 193 24.16 -11.82 9.17
CA MET A 193 25.20 -11.56 10.17
C MET A 193 26.52 -11.13 9.52
N GLY A 194 26.96 -11.86 8.50
CA GLY A 194 28.19 -11.57 7.76
C GLY A 194 28.16 -10.18 7.11
N TYR A 195 26.99 -9.75 6.60
CA TYR A 195 26.82 -8.42 6.02
C TYR A 195 27.10 -7.32 7.04
N TRP A 196 26.50 -7.41 8.24
CA TRP A 196 26.73 -6.41 9.29
C TRP A 196 28.18 -6.40 9.79
N ILE A 197 28.81 -7.58 9.94
CA ILE A 197 30.23 -7.69 10.29
C ILE A 197 31.09 -7.00 9.23
N SER A 198 30.88 -7.32 7.95
CA SER A 198 31.60 -6.73 6.81
C SER A 198 31.44 -5.21 6.78
N LEU A 199 30.21 -4.70 6.93
CA LEU A 199 29.92 -3.27 6.93
C LEU A 199 30.63 -2.55 8.08
N VAL A 200 30.55 -3.09 9.30
CA VAL A 200 31.22 -2.51 10.48
C VAL A 200 32.73 -2.51 10.31
N GLN A 201 33.31 -3.61 9.81
CA GLN A 201 34.75 -3.69 9.55
C GLN A 201 35.21 -2.64 8.53
N GLN A 202 34.43 -2.39 7.49
CA GLN A 202 34.81 -1.43 6.44
C GLN A 202 34.65 0.03 6.88
N GLU A 203 33.64 0.33 7.71
CA GLU A 203 33.28 1.71 8.03
C GLU A 203 33.83 2.19 9.39
N LEU A 204 34.08 1.28 10.33
CA LEU A 204 34.46 1.62 11.70
C LEU A 204 35.83 1.07 12.13
N HIS A 205 36.39 0.11 11.41
CA HIS A 205 37.73 -0.40 11.68
C HIS A 205 38.76 0.51 10.98
N LYS A 206 39.33 1.44 11.74
CA LYS A 206 40.51 2.22 11.34
C LYS A 206 41.78 1.51 11.79
#